data_AF-A0A955VWE9-F1
#
_entry.id   AF-A0A955VWE9-F1
#
_cell.length_a   1.000
_cell.length_b   1.000
_cell.length_c   1.000
_cell.angle_alpha   90.00
_cell.angle_beta   90.00
_cell.angle_gamma   90.00
#
_symmetry.space_group_name_H-M   'P 1'
#
loop_
_entity.id
_entity.type
_entity.pdbx_description
1 polymer ?
#
loop_
_entity_poly.entity_id
_entity_poly.type
_entity_poly.pdbx_seq_one_letter_code
_entity_poly.pdbx_strand_id
1 'polypeptide(L)'
;TTAGRAQLLGELAAQSDLFQALAAEADFADALAEVAIPPGGRLMREGEPADALYLITSGIAGIYRRDAGREVKVGQAGAGECVGELGLVSRAPRAATVMAETFLKALRLSGDWFRARYAGSETLRAWFGTLEGAYQLPRRGLVTRHGGELEGRDAMTNLYHLDDGRQVAVTLVVGDAVVNATQIGARPDASLGYAGGGVERTLHLRGDRLVGVSAVGPWAELPDVMERLLDRRRVTGEELAAFEHGGSLSGKAPSYTDELLCVCLQVPRAEVRRAVRSGCHDVASVQARTGCGTVCGGCVPAVVDLLGGRGFMPATIEPIQEHSATVQSFFLRPAEGEVLPALAGQHVVVRARVDGDAIERAYTISGVDPEGYEITVKREDQGVFSRWLFDHAGHGETVWILPPGGSTTWTPGERPVVCFVAGIGATLAMAIVRAAGESPPGPVVVHQSGRAGEGFVFDEELTALAAAGLITRVRRATDVEGRLDEDEVAAVLASFPEADCFVCGPTSYLEQVGGYLWAQGVPADRVHVEVFEHAGGPPPAPVTALVRAAEGYFVRPVSREGGALRRALAGLARG
;
A
#
# COMPACT_ATOMS: atom_id res chain seq x y z
N THR A 1 -8.96 3.65 32.48
CA THR A 1 -8.21 4.26 33.60
C THR A 1 -6.73 3.95 33.43
N THR A 2 -5.83 4.77 33.96
CA THR A 2 -4.37 4.52 33.90
C THR A 2 -3.99 3.16 34.49
N ALA A 3 -4.69 2.70 35.54
CA ALA A 3 -4.52 1.38 36.13
C ALA A 3 -4.92 0.23 35.18
N GLY A 4 -6.03 0.36 34.43
CA GLY A 4 -6.45 -0.64 33.45
C GLY A 4 -5.51 -0.72 32.24
N ARG A 5 -4.90 0.40 31.83
CA ARG A 5 -3.91 0.45 30.74
C ARG A 5 -2.61 -0.25 31.15
N ALA A 6 -2.10 -0.02 32.36
CA ALA A 6 -0.91 -0.68 32.86
C ALA A 6 -1.09 -2.21 33.00
N GLN A 7 -2.26 -2.64 33.48
CA GLN A 7 -2.60 -4.07 33.55
C GLN A 7 -2.66 -4.71 32.16
N LEU A 8 -3.33 -4.07 31.20
CA LEU A 8 -3.40 -4.55 29.81
C LEU A 8 -2.01 -4.68 29.17
N LEU A 9 -1.13 -3.71 29.37
CA LEU A 9 0.25 -3.76 28.86
C LEU A 9 1.06 -4.89 29.50
N GLY A 10 0.89 -5.14 30.80
CA GLY A 10 1.50 -6.28 31.48
C GLY A 10 0.99 -7.64 30.97
N GLU A 11 -0.32 -7.76 30.73
CA GLU A 11 -0.92 -8.99 30.17
C GLU A 11 -0.47 -9.25 28.73
N LEU A 12 -0.31 -8.21 27.91
CA LEU A 12 0.18 -8.34 26.53
C LEU A 12 1.67 -8.68 26.48
N ALA A 13 2.48 -8.04 27.34
CA ALA A 13 3.89 -8.38 27.50
C ALA A 13 4.07 -9.84 27.96
N ALA A 14 3.20 -10.36 28.82
CA ALA A 14 3.24 -11.76 29.23
C ALA A 14 2.85 -12.76 28.12
N GLN A 15 2.20 -12.30 27.05
CA GLN A 15 1.71 -13.15 25.94
C GLN A 15 2.61 -13.10 24.70
N SER A 16 3.55 -12.16 24.63
CA SER A 16 4.35 -11.92 23.44
C SER A 16 5.67 -11.24 23.75
N ASP A 17 6.77 -11.91 23.43
CA ASP A 17 8.12 -11.41 23.68
C ASP A 17 8.44 -10.16 22.83
N LEU A 18 7.81 -10.02 21.67
CA LEU A 18 7.82 -8.78 20.89
C LEU A 18 7.24 -7.60 21.70
N PHE A 19 6.18 -7.84 22.47
CA PHE A 19 5.57 -6.81 23.31
C PHE A 19 6.44 -6.51 24.52
N GLN A 20 7.14 -7.50 25.08
CA GLN A 20 8.14 -7.26 26.12
C GLN A 20 9.27 -6.36 25.58
N ALA A 21 9.77 -6.66 24.39
CA ALA A 21 10.81 -5.86 23.74
C ALA A 21 10.36 -4.40 23.51
N LEU A 22 9.13 -4.19 23.05
CA LEU A 22 8.57 -2.85 22.88
C LEU A 22 8.30 -2.15 24.22
N ALA A 23 7.82 -2.89 25.24
CA ALA A 23 7.52 -2.34 26.56
C ALA A 23 8.75 -1.98 27.39
N ALA A 24 9.93 -2.52 27.04
CA ALA A 24 11.19 -2.14 27.65
C ALA A 24 11.67 -0.74 27.23
N GLU A 25 11.14 -0.18 26.14
CA GLU A 25 11.52 1.14 25.64
C GLU A 25 10.85 2.27 26.43
N ALA A 26 11.61 3.35 26.65
CA ALA A 26 11.10 4.53 27.35
C ALA A 26 9.88 5.14 26.64
N ASP A 27 8.92 5.64 27.43
CA ASP A 27 7.68 6.28 26.97
C ASP A 27 6.78 5.40 26.08
N PHE A 28 7.01 4.08 26.03
CA PHE A 28 6.19 3.16 25.24
C PHE A 28 4.72 3.24 25.63
N ALA A 29 4.43 3.24 26.93
CA ALA A 29 3.06 3.31 27.42
C ALA A 29 2.35 4.60 27.00
N ASP A 30 3.05 5.71 26.82
CA ASP A 30 2.49 7.02 26.45
C ASP A 30 2.31 7.17 24.94
N ALA A 31 3.08 6.42 24.15
CA ALA A 31 3.06 6.45 22.69
C ALA A 31 1.91 5.66 22.03
N LEU A 32 1.09 4.98 22.83
CA LEU A 32 0.02 4.09 22.34
C LEU A 32 -1.32 4.83 22.24
N ALA A 33 -2.02 4.62 21.13
CA ALA A 33 -3.41 5.04 20.95
C ALA A 33 -4.31 3.81 20.83
N GLU A 34 -5.44 3.79 21.53
CA GLU A 34 -6.42 2.71 21.39
C GLU A 34 -7.14 2.82 20.05
N VAL A 35 -7.28 1.69 19.37
CA VAL A 35 -8.01 1.56 18.10
C VAL A 35 -8.98 0.41 18.23
N ALA A 36 -10.25 0.66 17.90
CA ALA A 36 -11.29 -0.36 17.85
C ALA A 36 -11.92 -0.33 16.46
N ILE A 37 -11.97 -1.49 15.82
CA ILE A 37 -12.44 -1.64 14.43
C ILE A 37 -13.51 -2.73 14.39
N PRO A 38 -14.72 -2.45 13.86
CA PRO A 38 -15.75 -3.46 13.70
C PRO A 38 -15.36 -4.48 12.60
N PRO A 39 -16.00 -5.65 12.55
CA PRO A 39 -15.81 -6.59 11.44
C PRO A 39 -15.95 -5.90 10.07
N GLY A 40 -15.02 -6.18 9.16
CA GLY A 40 -14.92 -5.56 7.83
C GLY A 40 -14.15 -4.22 7.80
N GLY A 41 -13.93 -3.57 8.95
CA GLY A 41 -13.11 -2.35 9.02
C GLY A 41 -11.61 -2.64 8.86
N ARG A 42 -10.85 -1.69 8.31
CA ARG A 42 -9.43 -1.88 7.97
C ARG A 42 -8.53 -1.13 8.96
N LEU A 43 -7.49 -1.80 9.45
CA LEU A 43 -6.40 -1.18 10.22
C LEU A 43 -5.40 -0.46 9.31
N MET A 44 -5.18 -1.04 8.13
CA MET A 44 -4.26 -0.53 7.10
C MET A 44 -4.58 -1.21 5.77
N ARG A 45 -4.19 -0.60 4.66
CA ARG A 45 -4.34 -1.15 3.31
C ARG A 45 -2.99 -1.36 2.66
N GLU A 46 -2.87 -2.43 1.87
CA GLU A 46 -1.71 -2.63 1.00
C GLU A 46 -1.45 -1.38 0.14
N GLY A 47 -0.20 -0.94 0.07
CA GLY A 47 0.22 0.24 -0.66
C GLY A 47 0.11 1.57 0.10
N GLU A 48 -0.55 1.64 1.27
CA GLU A 48 -0.54 2.85 2.11
C GLU A 48 0.85 3.11 2.71
N PRO A 49 1.21 4.37 3.04
CA PRO A 49 2.40 4.64 3.83
C PRO A 49 2.37 3.91 5.18
N ALA A 50 3.52 3.37 5.60
CA ALA A 50 3.65 2.83 6.94
C ALA A 50 3.89 3.96 7.96
N ASP A 51 2.81 4.35 8.64
CA ASP A 51 2.77 5.46 9.60
C ASP A 51 2.69 5.00 11.06
N ALA A 52 2.36 3.73 11.29
CA ALA A 52 2.20 3.12 12.61
C ALA A 52 2.31 1.60 12.54
N LEU A 53 2.53 0.93 13.67
CA LEU A 53 2.23 -0.50 13.81
C LEU A 53 1.09 -0.69 14.79
N TYR A 54 0.40 -1.81 14.70
CA TYR A 54 -0.75 -2.10 15.54
C TYR A 54 -0.50 -3.38 16.31
N LEU A 55 -0.70 -3.29 17.61
CA LEU A 55 -0.56 -4.34 18.58
C LEU A 55 -1.95 -4.87 18.90
N ILE A 56 -2.31 -6.06 18.43
CA ILE A 56 -3.67 -6.58 18.59
C ILE A 56 -3.86 -7.03 20.03
N THR A 57 -4.91 -6.52 20.68
CA THR A 57 -5.22 -6.83 22.08
C THR A 57 -6.41 -7.77 22.21
N SER A 58 -7.34 -7.74 21.25
CA SER A 58 -8.44 -8.70 21.17
C SER A 58 -9.03 -8.73 19.76
N GLY A 59 -9.59 -9.86 19.36
CA GLY A 59 -10.20 -10.05 18.04
C GLY A 59 -9.23 -10.64 17.01
N ILE A 60 -9.70 -10.70 15.76
CA ILE A 60 -9.01 -11.31 14.64
C ILE A 60 -8.89 -10.31 13.50
N ALA A 61 -7.68 -10.17 12.96
CA ALA A 61 -7.38 -9.38 11.79
C ALA A 61 -6.90 -10.28 10.64
N GLY A 62 -7.61 -10.29 9.52
CA GLY A 62 -7.17 -10.93 8.29
C GLY A 62 -6.14 -10.08 7.55
N ILE A 63 -5.12 -10.73 6.98
CA ILE A 63 -4.05 -10.10 6.21
C ILE A 63 -4.23 -10.50 4.75
N TYR A 64 -4.44 -9.52 3.87
CA TYR A 64 -4.79 -9.72 2.47
C TYR A 64 -3.76 -9.06 1.56
N ARG A 65 -3.41 -9.74 0.47
CA ARG A 65 -2.59 -9.16 -0.61
C ARG A 65 -3.33 -9.22 -1.93
N ARG A 66 -3.03 -8.28 -2.81
CA ARG A 66 -3.55 -8.26 -4.16
C ARG A 66 -2.71 -9.20 -5.04
N ASP A 67 -3.33 -10.24 -5.57
CA ASP A 67 -2.74 -11.13 -6.57
C ASP A 67 -3.67 -11.21 -7.79
N ALA A 68 -3.14 -10.93 -8.98
CA ALA A 68 -3.89 -10.87 -10.24
C ALA A 68 -5.24 -10.10 -10.15
N GLY A 69 -5.26 -8.99 -9.39
CA GLY A 69 -6.46 -8.16 -9.20
C GLY A 69 -7.46 -8.69 -8.16
N ARG A 70 -7.16 -9.78 -7.44
CA ARG A 70 -8.00 -10.33 -6.36
C ARG A 70 -7.32 -10.12 -5.01
N GLU A 71 -8.07 -9.71 -3.99
CA GLU A 71 -7.60 -9.78 -2.60
C GLU A 71 -7.58 -11.25 -2.16
N VAL A 72 -6.39 -11.80 -2.00
CA VAL A 72 -6.18 -13.14 -1.47
C VAL A 72 -5.83 -13.00 0.01
N LYS A 73 -6.57 -13.70 0.88
CA LYS A 73 -6.19 -13.81 2.29
C LYS A 73 -4.89 -14.59 2.37
N VAL A 74 -3.82 -13.92 2.80
CA VAL A 74 -2.46 -14.49 2.86
C VAL A 74 -1.99 -14.74 4.29
N GLY A 75 -2.79 -14.35 5.28
CA GLY A 75 -2.48 -14.56 6.69
C GLY A 75 -3.57 -14.01 7.59
N GLN A 76 -3.31 -14.10 8.88
CA GLN A 76 -4.19 -13.60 9.93
C GLN A 76 -3.34 -13.27 11.15
N ALA A 77 -3.79 -12.29 11.95
CA ALA A 77 -3.21 -11.92 13.22
C ALA A 77 -4.29 -11.80 14.30
N GLY A 78 -3.98 -12.18 15.54
CA GLY A 78 -4.86 -12.13 16.71
C GLY A 78 -4.18 -11.51 17.92
N ALA A 79 -4.81 -11.64 19.10
CA ALA A 79 -4.28 -11.05 20.34
C ALA A 79 -2.83 -11.48 20.63
N GLY A 80 -1.97 -10.52 20.97
CA GLY A 80 -0.54 -10.74 21.21
C GLY A 80 0.33 -10.71 19.95
N GLU A 81 -0.25 -10.49 18.76
CA GLU A 81 0.47 -10.31 17.51
C GLU A 81 0.50 -8.85 17.08
N CYS A 82 1.51 -8.49 16.26
CA CYS A 82 1.61 -7.18 15.64
C CYS A 82 1.32 -7.24 14.14
N VAL A 83 0.84 -6.12 13.61
CA VAL A 83 0.64 -5.92 12.18
C VAL A 83 1.08 -4.53 11.75
N GLY A 84 1.53 -4.42 10.50
CA GLY A 84 1.92 -3.16 9.88
C GLY A 84 3.37 -2.73 10.12
N GLU A 85 4.10 -3.48 10.93
CA GLU A 85 5.49 -3.25 11.23
C GLU A 85 6.42 -3.35 10.02
N LEU A 86 6.12 -4.22 9.06
CA LEU A 86 7.01 -4.49 7.93
C LEU A 86 7.33 -3.22 7.15
N GLY A 87 6.31 -2.42 6.82
CA GLY A 87 6.51 -1.17 6.11
C GLY A 87 7.28 -0.11 6.91
N LEU A 88 7.24 -0.16 8.25
CA LEU A 88 8.07 0.72 9.08
C LEU A 88 9.53 0.32 9.04
N VAL A 89 9.81 -0.98 9.09
CA VAL A 89 11.15 -1.57 9.11
C VAL A 89 11.82 -1.42 7.74
N SER A 90 11.14 -1.84 6.68
CA SER A 90 11.65 -1.80 5.31
C SER A 90 11.53 -0.42 4.66
N ARG A 91 10.93 0.55 5.38
CA ARG A 91 10.60 1.89 4.86
C ARG A 91 9.83 1.84 3.54
N ALA A 92 8.96 0.85 3.43
CA ALA A 92 8.12 0.62 2.27
C ALA A 92 6.66 0.87 2.62
N PRO A 93 5.79 1.05 1.61
CA PRO A 93 4.35 1.00 1.83
C PRO A 93 3.92 -0.32 2.48
N ARG A 94 2.71 -0.34 3.07
CA ARG A 94 2.13 -1.54 3.65
C ARG A 94 2.15 -2.68 2.63
N ALA A 95 2.76 -3.80 2.97
CA ALA A 95 2.85 -4.95 2.08
C ALA A 95 1.55 -5.76 1.96
N ALA A 96 0.54 -5.43 2.76
CA ALA A 96 -0.75 -6.11 2.80
C ALA A 96 -1.81 -5.20 3.43
N THR A 97 -3.06 -5.45 3.07
CA THR A 97 -4.22 -4.92 3.80
C THR A 97 -4.40 -5.74 5.06
N VAL A 98 -4.67 -5.07 6.18
CA VAL A 98 -5.13 -5.74 7.40
C VAL A 98 -6.55 -5.28 7.73
N MET A 99 -7.46 -6.23 7.82
CA MET A 99 -8.89 -6.01 8.02
C MET A 99 -9.39 -6.81 9.22
N ALA A 100 -10.21 -6.20 10.06
CA ALA A 100 -10.87 -6.85 11.17
C ALA A 100 -11.86 -7.91 10.66
N GLU A 101 -11.70 -9.17 11.04
CA GLU A 101 -12.66 -10.25 10.74
C GLU A 101 -13.69 -10.41 11.84
N THR A 102 -13.27 -10.13 13.07
CA THR A 102 -14.15 -9.95 14.22
C THR A 102 -14.05 -8.51 14.71
N PHE A 103 -14.81 -8.13 15.73
CA PHE A 103 -14.53 -6.88 16.44
C PHE A 103 -13.09 -6.91 16.95
N LEU A 104 -12.28 -5.95 16.49
CA LEU A 104 -10.84 -5.93 16.70
C LEU A 104 -10.49 -4.74 17.59
N LYS A 105 -9.76 -4.99 18.66
CA LYS A 105 -9.11 -3.94 19.46
C LYS A 105 -7.60 -4.07 19.30
N ALA A 106 -6.95 -2.93 19.10
CA ALA A 106 -5.52 -2.84 18.96
C ALA A 106 -4.98 -1.57 19.63
N LEU A 107 -3.68 -1.57 19.91
CA LEU A 107 -2.93 -0.38 20.32
C LEU A 107 -2.08 0.06 19.13
N ARG A 108 -2.37 1.24 18.60
CA ARG A 108 -1.59 1.90 17.54
C ARG A 108 -0.35 2.53 18.16
N LEU A 109 0.81 2.14 17.68
CA LEU A 109 2.10 2.73 18.02
C LEU A 109 2.59 3.58 16.84
N SER A 110 2.90 4.86 17.10
CA SER A 110 3.40 5.77 16.06
C SER A 110 4.67 5.26 15.38
N GLY A 111 4.70 5.35 14.06
CA GLY A 111 5.86 5.02 13.25
C GLY A 111 7.06 5.93 13.54
N ASP A 112 6.85 7.19 13.91
CA ASP A 112 7.94 8.10 14.29
C ASP A 112 8.57 7.68 15.62
N TRP A 113 7.73 7.33 16.60
CA TRP A 113 8.20 6.78 17.87
C TRP A 113 9.01 5.50 17.63
N PHE A 114 8.47 4.60 16.79
CA PHE A 114 9.11 3.34 16.46
C PHE A 114 10.46 3.57 15.78
N ARG A 115 10.51 4.41 14.75
CA ARG A 115 11.75 4.72 14.00
C ARG A 115 12.82 5.34 14.88
N ALA A 116 12.45 6.23 15.80
CA ALA A 116 13.38 6.89 16.72
C ALA A 116 14.11 5.89 17.64
N ARG A 117 13.47 4.78 18.01
CA ARG A 117 14.02 3.76 18.92
C ARG A 117 14.60 2.56 18.19
N TYR A 118 14.01 2.16 17.07
CA TYR A 118 14.42 1.01 16.28
C TYR A 118 15.92 1.05 15.90
N ALA A 119 16.41 2.23 15.49
CA ALA A 119 17.83 2.40 15.15
C ALA A 119 18.78 2.23 16.35
N GLY A 120 18.32 2.50 17.57
CA GLY A 120 19.10 2.40 18.80
C GLY A 120 18.98 1.04 19.51
N SER A 121 17.85 0.34 19.34
CA SER A 121 17.54 -0.88 20.09
C SER A 121 17.96 -2.15 19.37
N GLU A 122 18.96 -2.84 19.93
CA GLU A 122 19.41 -4.14 19.42
C GLU A 122 18.31 -5.20 19.49
N THR A 123 17.55 -5.21 20.58
CA THR A 123 16.41 -6.11 20.78
C THR A 123 15.33 -5.91 19.71
N LEU A 124 14.96 -4.66 19.40
CA LEU A 124 13.98 -4.41 18.32
C LEU A 124 14.54 -4.82 16.95
N ARG A 125 15.81 -4.54 16.64
CA ARG A 125 16.42 -4.98 15.38
C ARG A 125 16.45 -6.50 15.24
N ALA A 126 16.74 -7.21 16.33
CA ALA A 126 16.70 -8.67 16.35
C ALA A 126 15.29 -9.20 16.02
N TRP A 127 14.27 -8.68 16.69
CA TRP A 127 12.87 -9.09 16.48
C TRP A 127 12.36 -8.76 15.08
N PHE A 128 12.46 -7.50 14.66
CA PHE A 128 11.91 -7.08 13.38
C PHE A 128 12.74 -7.55 12.18
N GLY A 129 14.05 -7.77 12.34
CA GLY A 129 14.89 -8.41 11.32
C GLY A 129 14.52 -9.88 11.09
N THR A 130 14.32 -10.65 12.17
CA THR A 130 13.83 -12.04 12.05
C THR A 130 12.43 -12.07 11.42
N LEU A 131 11.59 -11.09 11.76
CA LEU A 131 10.27 -10.92 11.18
C LEU A 131 10.28 -10.60 9.68
N GLU A 132 11.14 -9.68 9.24
CA GLU A 132 11.36 -9.38 7.82
C GLU A 132 11.83 -10.62 7.05
N GLY A 133 12.81 -11.36 7.58
CA GLY A 133 13.28 -12.61 6.99
C GLY A 133 12.16 -13.63 6.81
N ALA A 134 11.25 -13.73 7.78
CA ALA A 134 10.09 -14.62 7.69
C ALA A 134 9.09 -14.22 6.60
N TYR A 135 8.99 -12.92 6.26
CA TYR A 135 8.15 -12.44 5.16
C TYR A 135 8.76 -12.70 3.78
N GLN A 136 10.09 -12.84 3.68
CA GLN A 136 10.78 -13.20 2.44
C GLN A 136 10.59 -14.67 2.06
N LEU A 137 10.12 -15.51 2.99
CA LEU A 137 9.83 -16.91 2.71
C LEU A 137 8.58 -17.03 1.82
N PRO A 138 8.57 -17.99 0.87
CA PRO A 138 7.43 -18.21 0.00
C PRO A 138 6.18 -18.49 0.81
N ARG A 139 5.09 -17.82 0.45
CA ARG A 139 3.78 -18.03 1.06
C ARG A 139 3.00 -19.05 0.25
N ARG A 140 2.51 -20.10 0.92
CA ARG A 140 1.59 -21.11 0.40
C ARG A 140 0.52 -21.38 1.44
N GLY A 141 -0.73 -21.47 0.98
CA GLY A 141 -1.88 -21.65 1.86
C GLY A 141 -2.03 -20.54 2.91
N LEU A 142 -2.71 -20.85 4.01
CA LEU A 142 -2.88 -19.95 5.14
C LEU A 142 -1.65 -20.02 6.05
N VAL A 143 -1.10 -18.88 6.45
CA VAL A 143 0.02 -18.82 7.40
C VAL A 143 -0.44 -18.15 8.69
N THR A 144 -0.27 -18.84 9.81
CA THR A 144 -0.47 -18.32 11.17
C THR A 144 0.86 -18.23 11.91
N ARG A 145 1.00 -17.31 12.86
CA ARG A 145 2.25 -17.11 13.59
C ARG A 145 2.07 -17.32 15.08
N HIS A 146 3.13 -17.81 15.72
CA HIS A 146 3.19 -18.04 17.16
C HIS A 146 4.57 -17.67 17.68
N GLY A 147 4.62 -16.92 18.78
CA GLY A 147 5.83 -16.76 19.58
C GLY A 147 6.11 -18.01 20.42
N GLY A 148 7.36 -18.16 20.85
CA GLY A 148 7.78 -19.23 21.74
C GLY A 148 9.29 -19.25 21.88
N GLU A 149 9.82 -20.35 22.38
CA GLU A 149 11.26 -20.55 22.53
C GLU A 149 11.73 -21.75 21.73
N LEU A 150 12.96 -21.65 21.23
CA LEU A 150 13.70 -22.74 20.62
C LEU A 150 15.01 -22.92 21.39
N GLU A 151 15.10 -24.02 22.16
CA GLU A 151 16.25 -24.33 23.03
C GLU A 151 16.63 -23.18 23.97
N GLY A 152 15.62 -22.52 24.55
CA GLY A 152 15.78 -21.42 25.52
C GLY A 152 16.13 -20.07 24.90
N ARG A 153 16.00 -19.92 23.58
CA ARG A 153 16.10 -18.64 22.87
C ARG A 153 14.74 -18.25 22.30
N ASP A 154 14.43 -16.97 22.32
CA ASP A 154 13.22 -16.44 21.70
C ASP A 154 13.14 -16.84 20.23
N ALA A 155 11.97 -17.31 19.81
CA ALA A 155 11.75 -17.80 18.47
C ALA A 155 10.34 -17.47 17.97
N MET A 156 10.24 -17.26 16.67
CA MET A 156 8.99 -17.05 15.97
C MET A 156 8.70 -18.24 15.07
N THR A 157 7.54 -18.85 15.24
CA THR A 157 7.10 -19.99 14.42
C THR A 157 5.96 -19.58 13.49
N ASN A 158 6.21 -19.61 12.19
CA ASN A 158 5.18 -19.56 11.15
C ASN A 158 4.66 -20.98 10.88
N LEU A 159 3.37 -21.19 11.04
CA LEU A 159 2.69 -22.43 10.71
C LEU A 159 1.93 -22.27 9.38
N TYR A 160 2.37 -23.02 8.37
CA TYR A 160 1.77 -23.06 7.06
C TYR A 160 0.72 -24.16 7.02
N HIS A 161 -0.51 -23.80 6.67
CA HIS A 161 -1.63 -24.72 6.42
C HIS A 161 -1.85 -24.79 4.92
N LEU A 162 -1.37 -25.86 4.29
CA LEU A 162 -1.34 -26.03 2.84
C LEU A 162 -2.67 -26.61 2.33
N ASP A 163 -3.00 -26.33 1.06
CA ASP A 163 -4.24 -26.77 0.43
C ASP A 163 -4.37 -28.30 0.33
N ASP A 164 -3.24 -29.02 0.37
CA ASP A 164 -3.18 -30.49 0.40
C ASP A 164 -3.34 -31.09 1.81
N GLY A 165 -3.68 -30.26 2.81
CA GLY A 165 -3.89 -30.64 4.20
C GLY A 165 -2.60 -30.82 5.02
N ARG A 166 -1.42 -30.66 4.41
CA ARG A 166 -0.16 -30.68 5.16
C ARG A 166 0.01 -29.41 6.00
N GLN A 167 0.69 -29.57 7.12
CA GLN A 167 1.17 -28.48 7.93
C GLN A 167 2.69 -28.46 7.97
N VAL A 168 3.28 -27.27 7.83
CA VAL A 168 4.73 -27.07 7.94
C VAL A 168 4.98 -25.98 8.98
N ALA A 169 5.73 -26.32 10.04
CA ALA A 169 6.15 -25.37 11.05
C ALA A 169 7.55 -24.83 10.69
N VAL A 170 7.69 -23.52 10.61
CA VAL A 170 8.94 -22.83 10.31
C VAL A 170 9.28 -21.92 11.47
N THR A 171 10.25 -22.34 12.27
CA THR A 171 10.73 -21.63 13.46
C THR A 171 12.00 -20.87 13.11
N LEU A 172 12.02 -19.57 13.36
CA LEU A 172 13.19 -18.71 13.21
C LEU A 172 13.59 -18.20 14.60
N VAL A 173 14.87 -18.30 14.95
CA VAL A 173 15.38 -17.72 16.20
C VAL A 173 15.50 -16.21 16.05
N VAL A 174 15.11 -15.48 17.09
CA VAL A 174 15.15 -14.03 17.08
C VAL A 174 16.59 -13.54 17.15
N GLY A 175 16.99 -12.64 16.24
CA GLY A 175 18.34 -12.07 16.18
C GLY A 175 19.43 -13.00 15.62
N ASP A 176 19.16 -14.29 15.51
CA ASP A 176 20.09 -15.27 14.97
C ASP A 176 19.65 -15.74 13.59
N ALA A 177 20.62 -15.98 12.69
CA ALA A 177 20.36 -16.60 11.39
C ALA A 177 20.13 -18.12 11.54
N VAL A 178 19.17 -18.51 12.38
CA VAL A 178 18.82 -19.90 12.64
C VAL A 178 17.38 -20.14 12.22
N VAL A 179 17.19 -21.14 11.36
CA VAL A 179 15.87 -21.56 10.88
C VAL A 179 15.71 -23.06 11.05
N ASN A 180 14.53 -23.48 11.48
CA ASN A 180 14.09 -24.87 11.46
C ASN A 180 12.71 -24.97 10.82
N ALA A 181 12.63 -25.60 9.67
CA ALA A 181 11.40 -25.88 8.94
C ALA A 181 11.10 -27.37 8.98
N THR A 182 9.93 -27.78 9.46
CA THR A 182 9.55 -29.20 9.59
C THR A 182 8.10 -29.41 9.18
N GLN A 183 7.86 -30.38 8.29
CA GLN A 183 6.51 -30.85 8.01
C GLN A 183 5.97 -31.65 9.21
N ILE A 184 4.85 -31.20 9.78
CA ILE A 184 4.22 -31.86 10.94
C ILE A 184 3.77 -33.26 10.56
N GLY A 185 4.10 -34.23 11.41
CA GLY A 185 3.77 -35.65 11.23
C GLY A 185 4.63 -36.37 10.18
N ALA A 186 5.52 -35.67 9.48
CA ALA A 186 6.47 -36.32 8.58
C ALA A 186 7.67 -36.88 9.37
N ARG A 187 8.16 -38.04 8.96
CA ARG A 187 9.43 -38.60 9.44
C ARG A 187 10.40 -38.71 8.25
N PRO A 188 11.57 -38.08 8.32
CA PRO A 188 12.57 -38.25 7.28
C PRO A 188 13.11 -39.69 7.28
N ASP A 189 13.44 -40.20 6.10
CA ASP A 189 14.21 -41.44 5.92
C ASP A 189 15.69 -41.17 5.62
N ALA A 190 16.04 -39.93 5.23
CA ALA A 190 17.41 -39.49 5.05
C ALA A 190 17.61 -38.04 5.53
N SER A 191 18.85 -37.68 5.84
CA SER A 191 19.23 -36.29 6.09
C SER A 191 20.61 -36.02 5.51
N LEU A 192 20.75 -34.88 4.85
CA LEU A 192 21.98 -34.46 4.19
C LEU A 192 22.45 -33.15 4.80
N GLY A 193 23.68 -33.12 5.31
CA GLY A 193 24.25 -31.97 6.00
C GLY A 193 25.36 -31.32 5.18
N TYR A 194 25.48 -30.00 5.30
CA TYR A 194 26.62 -29.21 4.87
C TYR A 194 27.10 -28.38 6.06
N ALA A 195 28.42 -28.33 6.27
CA ALA A 195 29.04 -27.46 7.25
C ALA A 195 30.32 -26.87 6.67
N GLY A 196 30.42 -25.53 6.64
CA GLY A 196 31.58 -24.84 6.08
C GLY A 196 31.44 -23.33 6.17
N GLY A 197 32.54 -22.61 6.44
CA GLY A 197 32.54 -21.15 6.50
C GLY A 197 31.66 -20.55 7.61
N GLY A 198 31.47 -21.27 8.72
CA GLY A 198 30.63 -20.82 9.84
C GLY A 198 29.12 -20.97 9.62
N VAL A 199 28.70 -21.61 8.52
CA VAL A 199 27.29 -21.97 8.29
C VAL A 199 27.11 -23.49 8.39
N GLU A 200 25.97 -23.91 8.90
CA GLU A 200 25.51 -25.29 8.92
C GLU A 200 24.13 -25.38 8.26
N ARG A 201 23.91 -26.37 7.40
CA ARG A 201 22.64 -26.57 6.69
C ARG A 201 22.33 -28.04 6.67
N THR A 202 21.08 -28.41 6.90
CA THR A 202 20.61 -29.80 6.86
C THR A 202 19.32 -29.87 6.07
N LEU A 203 19.27 -30.76 5.09
CA LEU A 203 18.05 -31.15 4.39
C LEU A 203 17.52 -32.45 5.01
N HIS A 204 16.25 -32.49 5.37
CA HIS A 204 15.55 -33.69 5.83
C HIS A 204 14.66 -34.22 4.71
N LEU A 205 14.91 -35.44 4.26
CA LEU A 205 14.30 -36.04 3.08
C LEU A 205 13.41 -37.21 3.45
N ARG A 206 12.35 -37.40 2.66
CA ARG A 206 11.59 -38.65 2.58
C ARG A 206 11.53 -39.08 1.12
N GLY A 207 12.33 -40.08 0.75
CA GLY A 207 12.64 -40.39 -0.64
C GLY A 207 13.37 -39.23 -1.31
N ASP A 208 12.80 -38.69 -2.39
CA ASP A 208 13.37 -37.58 -3.16
C ASP A 208 12.73 -36.22 -2.85
N ARG A 209 12.05 -36.10 -1.69
CA ARG A 209 11.33 -34.87 -1.33
C ARG A 209 11.75 -34.36 0.03
N LEU A 210 11.79 -33.04 0.16
CA LEU A 210 12.01 -32.38 1.44
C LEU A 210 10.79 -32.57 2.36
N VAL A 211 11.05 -32.96 3.60
CA VAL A 211 10.10 -32.97 4.71
C VAL A 211 10.56 -32.06 5.86
N GLY A 212 11.76 -31.50 5.77
CA GLY A 212 12.24 -30.46 6.66
C GLY A 212 13.61 -29.93 6.23
N VAL A 213 14.00 -28.82 6.83
CA VAL A 213 15.28 -28.15 6.64
C VAL A 213 15.67 -27.48 7.95
N SER A 214 16.94 -27.55 8.33
CA SER A 214 17.49 -26.72 9.42
C SER A 214 18.73 -26.00 8.91
N ALA A 215 18.92 -24.74 9.29
CA ALA A 215 20.13 -24.01 8.96
C ALA A 215 20.55 -23.06 10.07
N VAL A 216 21.86 -22.86 10.17
CA VAL A 216 22.54 -21.88 11.01
C VAL A 216 23.47 -21.06 10.11
N GLY A 217 23.35 -19.75 10.21
CA GLY A 217 24.03 -18.79 9.35
C GLY A 217 23.22 -18.40 8.11
N PRO A 218 23.64 -17.33 7.40
CA PRO A 218 22.90 -16.81 6.24
C PRO A 218 22.74 -17.82 5.11
N TRP A 219 21.59 -17.78 4.43
CA TRP A 219 21.32 -18.65 3.28
C TRP A 219 20.45 -17.98 2.23
N ALA A 220 21.09 -17.46 1.17
CA ALA A 220 20.42 -16.73 0.09
C ALA A 220 19.37 -17.57 -0.66
N GLU A 221 19.60 -18.88 -0.80
CA GLU A 221 18.67 -19.82 -1.47
C GLU A 221 17.56 -20.34 -0.55
N LEU A 222 17.48 -19.89 0.72
CA LEU A 222 16.45 -20.36 1.64
C LEU A 222 15.02 -20.20 1.08
N PRO A 223 14.64 -19.08 0.41
CA PRO A 223 13.32 -18.98 -0.21
C PRO A 223 13.05 -20.08 -1.25
N ASP A 224 14.01 -20.39 -2.13
CA ASP A 224 13.87 -21.44 -3.16
C ASP A 224 13.79 -22.84 -2.53
N VAL A 225 14.58 -23.09 -1.49
CA VAL A 225 14.56 -24.35 -0.74
C VAL A 225 13.20 -24.52 -0.05
N MET A 226 12.68 -23.45 0.55
CA MET A 226 11.36 -23.44 1.15
C MET A 226 10.25 -23.67 0.12
N GLU A 227 10.36 -23.14 -1.10
CA GLU A 227 9.39 -23.44 -2.17
C GLU A 227 9.33 -24.94 -2.45
N ARG A 228 10.48 -25.62 -2.48
CA ARG A 228 10.52 -27.07 -2.72
C ARG A 228 9.85 -27.86 -1.60
N LEU A 229 10.05 -27.45 -0.35
CA LEU A 229 9.40 -28.05 0.82
C LEU A 229 7.87 -27.83 0.79
N LEU A 230 7.44 -26.60 0.54
CA LEU A 230 6.02 -26.24 0.53
C LEU A 230 5.29 -26.83 -0.69
N ASP A 231 5.85 -26.75 -1.89
CA ASP A 231 5.27 -27.27 -3.14
C ASP A 231 5.50 -28.78 -3.33
N ARG A 232 6.21 -29.42 -2.40
CA ARG A 232 6.53 -30.86 -2.42
C ARG A 232 7.26 -31.29 -3.70
N ARG A 233 8.13 -30.41 -4.21
CA ARG A 233 8.94 -30.67 -5.43
C ARG A 233 10.01 -31.72 -5.13
N ARG A 234 10.37 -32.50 -6.15
CA ARG A 234 11.46 -33.47 -6.06
C ARG A 234 12.80 -32.72 -6.03
N VAL A 235 13.77 -33.28 -5.30
CA VAL A 235 15.17 -32.86 -5.33
C VAL A 235 15.94 -33.94 -6.06
N THR A 236 16.65 -33.56 -7.13
CA THR A 236 17.38 -34.51 -7.98
C THR A 236 18.69 -34.95 -7.32
N GLY A 237 19.26 -36.07 -7.79
CA GLY A 237 20.58 -36.52 -7.30
C GLY A 237 21.69 -35.51 -7.56
N GLU A 238 21.63 -34.76 -8.66
CA GLU A 238 22.60 -33.70 -8.97
C GLU A 238 22.48 -32.52 -7.99
N GLU A 239 21.26 -32.12 -7.65
CA GLU A 239 21.01 -31.05 -6.67
C GLU A 239 21.48 -31.47 -5.27
N LEU A 240 21.26 -32.73 -4.88
CA LEU A 240 21.77 -33.27 -3.60
C LEU A 240 23.29 -33.30 -3.56
N ALA A 241 23.94 -33.71 -4.65
CA ALA A 241 25.40 -33.69 -4.75
C ALA A 241 25.97 -32.27 -4.71
N ALA A 242 25.32 -31.31 -5.37
CA ALA A 242 25.70 -29.89 -5.31
C ALA A 242 25.56 -29.33 -3.88
N PHE A 243 24.49 -29.71 -3.17
CA PHE A 243 24.26 -29.29 -1.79
C PHE A 243 25.31 -29.86 -0.84
N GLU A 244 25.66 -31.15 -0.98
CA GLU A 244 26.68 -31.78 -0.15
C GLU A 244 28.04 -31.08 -0.29
N HIS A 245 28.37 -30.59 -1.49
CA HIS A 245 29.66 -29.96 -1.77
C HIS A 245 29.71 -28.46 -1.43
N GLY A 246 28.62 -27.72 -1.69
CA GLY A 246 28.61 -26.25 -1.61
C GLY A 246 27.49 -25.65 -0.76
N GLY A 247 26.66 -26.47 -0.12
CA GLY A 247 25.52 -26.03 0.69
C GLY A 247 24.40 -25.36 -0.12
N SER A 248 24.40 -25.51 -1.45
CA SER A 248 23.49 -24.88 -2.41
C SER A 248 22.82 -25.94 -3.29
N LEU A 249 21.51 -25.82 -3.53
CA LEU A 249 20.79 -26.70 -4.45
C LEU A 249 20.94 -26.23 -5.91
N SER A 250 21.26 -24.96 -6.15
CA SER A 250 21.36 -24.37 -7.50
C SER A 250 22.74 -24.52 -8.16
N GLY A 251 23.78 -24.79 -7.36
CA GLY A 251 25.17 -24.83 -7.83
C GLY A 251 25.76 -23.47 -8.20
N LYS A 252 25.03 -22.35 -7.98
CA LYS A 252 25.48 -20.98 -8.26
C LYS A 252 25.78 -20.24 -6.95
N ALA A 253 26.84 -19.44 -6.93
CA ALA A 253 27.07 -18.49 -5.85
C ALA A 253 26.05 -17.32 -5.94
N PRO A 254 25.61 -16.71 -4.82
CA PRO A 254 24.53 -15.72 -4.84
C PRO A 254 24.95 -14.36 -5.43
N SER A 255 24.01 -13.64 -6.06
CA SER A 255 24.13 -12.24 -6.49
C SER A 255 22.84 -11.46 -6.15
N TYR A 256 22.97 -10.25 -5.61
CA TYR A 256 21.88 -9.42 -5.08
C TYR A 256 21.73 -8.12 -5.89
N THR A 257 20.61 -7.87 -6.58
CA THR A 257 20.02 -6.53 -6.89
C THR A 257 18.75 -6.65 -7.76
N ASP A 258 17.59 -6.13 -7.33
CA ASP A 258 16.45 -5.78 -8.22
C ASP A 258 15.53 -4.71 -7.57
N GLU A 259 15.33 -3.56 -8.21
CA GLU A 259 14.55 -2.39 -7.69
C GLU A 259 13.17 -2.22 -8.38
N LEU A 260 12.21 -1.61 -7.66
CA LEU A 260 10.84 -1.33 -8.15
C LEU A 260 10.78 -0.12 -9.10
N LEU A 261 9.94 -0.20 -10.15
CA LEU A 261 9.70 0.91 -11.09
C LEU A 261 8.33 1.58 -10.90
N CYS A 262 7.27 0.80 -10.70
CA CYS A 262 5.94 1.35 -10.42
C CYS A 262 5.59 1.07 -8.96
N VAL A 263 5.64 2.09 -8.12
CA VAL A 263 5.31 1.95 -6.69
C VAL A 263 3.82 1.74 -6.49
N CYS A 264 2.97 2.45 -7.25
CA CYS A 264 1.50 2.40 -7.16
C CYS A 264 0.94 0.97 -7.38
N LEU A 265 1.61 0.15 -8.20
CA LEU A 265 1.20 -1.23 -8.52
C LEU A 265 2.29 -2.28 -8.22
N GLN A 266 3.32 -1.89 -7.48
CA GLN A 266 4.47 -2.75 -7.11
C GLN A 266 5.13 -3.48 -8.30
N VAL A 267 5.21 -2.85 -9.47
CA VAL A 267 5.80 -3.45 -10.68
C VAL A 267 7.33 -3.27 -10.65
N PRO A 268 8.13 -4.36 -10.62
CA PRO A 268 9.57 -4.28 -10.66
C PRO A 268 10.11 -3.72 -11.98
N ARG A 269 11.26 -3.04 -11.94
CA ARG A 269 11.91 -2.53 -13.16
C ARG A 269 12.23 -3.64 -14.15
N ALA A 270 12.55 -4.84 -13.65
CA ALA A 270 12.77 -6.02 -14.47
C ALA A 270 11.52 -6.46 -15.27
N GLU A 271 10.32 -6.26 -14.73
CA GLU A 271 9.06 -6.65 -15.36
C GLU A 271 8.71 -5.71 -16.52
N VAL A 272 8.85 -4.39 -16.33
CA VAL A 272 8.66 -3.42 -17.43
C VAL A 272 9.71 -3.61 -18.53
N ARG A 273 10.98 -3.86 -18.15
CA ARG A 273 12.03 -4.24 -19.12
C ARG A 273 11.69 -5.52 -19.89
N ARG A 274 10.95 -6.46 -19.28
CA ARG A 274 10.48 -7.67 -19.96
C ARG A 274 9.34 -7.32 -20.92
N ALA A 275 8.36 -6.53 -20.51
CA ALA A 275 7.26 -6.08 -21.36
C ALA A 275 7.75 -5.36 -22.64
N VAL A 276 8.69 -4.43 -22.50
CA VAL A 276 9.31 -3.71 -23.63
C VAL A 276 10.06 -4.68 -24.54
N ARG A 277 10.92 -5.55 -23.99
CA ARG A 277 11.63 -6.58 -24.79
C ARG A 277 10.69 -7.56 -25.49
N SER A 278 9.48 -7.73 -24.97
CA SER A 278 8.46 -8.63 -25.50
C SER A 278 7.40 -7.91 -26.34
N GLY A 279 7.69 -6.70 -26.87
CA GLY A 279 6.90 -6.09 -27.95
C GLY A 279 5.99 -4.91 -27.57
N CYS A 280 6.07 -4.34 -26.37
CA CYS A 280 5.40 -3.07 -26.08
C CYS A 280 6.20 -1.90 -26.67
N HIS A 281 5.55 -1.02 -27.44
CA HIS A 281 6.20 0.05 -28.20
C HIS A 281 5.78 1.47 -27.81
N ASP A 282 4.77 1.59 -26.95
CA ASP A 282 4.24 2.86 -26.46
C ASP A 282 3.77 2.71 -25.00
N VAL A 283 3.48 3.84 -24.36
CA VAL A 283 3.05 3.88 -22.95
C VAL A 283 1.76 3.09 -22.76
N ALA A 284 0.81 3.23 -23.69
CA ALA A 284 -0.48 2.56 -23.64
C ALA A 284 -0.35 1.02 -23.65
N SER A 285 0.52 0.47 -24.51
CA SER A 285 0.77 -0.97 -24.59
C SER A 285 1.55 -1.51 -23.40
N VAL A 286 2.40 -0.70 -22.75
CA VAL A 286 3.03 -1.07 -21.47
C VAL A 286 2.00 -1.05 -20.35
N GLN A 287 1.22 0.02 -20.23
CA GLN A 287 0.14 0.17 -19.25
C GLN A 287 -0.88 -0.96 -19.36
N ALA A 288 -1.29 -1.34 -20.57
CA ALA A 288 -2.22 -2.45 -20.78
C ALA A 288 -1.65 -3.80 -20.33
N ARG A 289 -0.32 -3.98 -20.36
CA ARG A 289 0.34 -5.25 -20.06
C ARG A 289 0.77 -5.42 -18.62
N THR A 290 1.28 -4.34 -18.00
CA THR A 290 1.84 -4.37 -16.64
C THR A 290 1.00 -3.58 -15.64
N GLY A 291 0.00 -2.84 -16.12
CA GLY A 291 -0.75 -1.87 -15.33
C GLY A 291 0.03 -0.59 -14.98
N CYS A 292 1.36 -0.55 -15.11
CA CYS A 292 2.14 0.55 -14.56
C CYS A 292 1.78 1.89 -15.21
N GLY A 293 1.46 2.90 -14.38
CA GLY A 293 1.20 4.26 -14.84
C GLY A 293 -0.28 4.60 -15.06
N THR A 294 -1.21 3.68 -14.78
CA THR A 294 -2.66 3.91 -14.92
C THR A 294 -3.32 4.56 -13.70
N VAL A 295 -2.70 4.46 -12.53
CA VAL A 295 -3.25 5.01 -11.27
C VAL A 295 -2.85 6.47 -11.11
N CYS A 296 -1.55 6.71 -11.00
CA CYS A 296 -0.97 7.96 -10.53
C CYS A 296 -0.18 8.71 -11.60
N GLY A 297 0.12 8.04 -12.72
CA GLY A 297 0.99 8.57 -13.76
C GLY A 297 2.48 8.67 -13.38
N GLY A 298 2.86 8.68 -12.09
CA GLY A 298 4.22 8.99 -11.62
C GLY A 298 5.35 8.09 -12.14
N CYS A 299 5.05 6.86 -12.56
CA CYS A 299 6.03 5.95 -13.17
C CYS A 299 6.06 5.97 -14.71
N VAL A 300 5.07 6.61 -15.35
CA VAL A 300 5.00 6.77 -16.81
C VAL A 300 6.28 7.37 -17.39
N PRO A 301 6.98 8.32 -16.73
CA PRO A 301 8.21 8.88 -17.29
C PRO A 301 9.34 7.85 -17.37
N ALA A 302 9.50 7.03 -16.33
CA ALA A 302 10.45 5.92 -16.34
C ALA A 302 10.07 4.84 -17.36
N VAL A 303 8.78 4.66 -17.64
CA VAL A 303 8.30 3.80 -18.74
C VAL A 303 8.64 4.40 -20.10
N VAL A 304 8.42 5.70 -20.30
CA VAL A 304 8.79 6.44 -21.50
C VAL A 304 10.29 6.35 -21.75
N ASP A 305 11.12 6.50 -20.72
CA ASP A 305 12.58 6.32 -20.82
C ASP A 305 12.95 4.90 -21.25
N LEU A 306 12.28 3.88 -20.70
CA LEU A 306 12.46 2.49 -21.13
C LEU A 306 11.98 2.23 -22.56
N LEU A 307 11.04 3.04 -23.06
CA LEU A 307 10.57 3.05 -24.45
C LEU A 307 11.41 3.97 -25.36
N GLY A 308 12.47 4.59 -24.82
CA GLY A 308 13.40 5.43 -25.59
C GLY A 308 13.00 6.91 -25.70
N GLY A 309 12.22 7.43 -24.76
CA GLY A 309 12.00 8.88 -24.55
C GLY A 309 10.90 9.54 -25.41
N ARG A 310 10.10 8.77 -26.17
CA ARG A 310 9.07 9.30 -27.09
C ARG A 310 7.70 9.37 -26.39
N GLY A 311 7.02 10.51 -26.45
CA GLY A 311 5.62 10.64 -25.97
C GLY A 311 5.19 12.01 -25.47
N PHE A 312 6.14 12.88 -25.12
CA PHE A 312 5.88 14.24 -24.63
C PHE A 312 5.70 15.24 -25.78
N MET A 313 4.61 16.02 -25.76
CA MET A 313 4.39 17.12 -26.70
C MET A 313 4.73 18.46 -26.03
N PRO A 314 5.47 19.37 -26.69
CA PRO A 314 5.72 20.70 -26.16
C PRO A 314 4.41 21.50 -26.04
N ALA A 315 4.28 22.30 -24.99
CA ALA A 315 3.15 23.19 -24.74
C ALA A 315 3.63 24.48 -24.07
N THR A 316 2.93 25.59 -24.32
CA THR A 316 3.08 26.80 -23.50
C THR A 316 2.15 26.72 -22.30
N ILE A 317 2.54 27.38 -21.20
CA ILE A 317 1.73 27.46 -20.00
C ILE A 317 1.59 28.91 -19.56
N GLU A 318 0.35 29.35 -19.31
CA GLU A 318 0.05 30.72 -18.90
C GLU A 318 -0.95 30.74 -17.73
N PRO A 319 -0.77 31.62 -16.73
CA PRO A 319 -1.74 31.80 -15.66
C PRO A 319 -3.01 32.46 -16.22
N ILE A 320 -4.19 31.98 -15.83
CA ILE A 320 -5.47 32.52 -16.32
C ILE A 320 -6.39 33.04 -15.21
N GLN A 321 -6.32 32.48 -14.00
CA GLN A 321 -7.15 32.93 -12.88
C GLN A 321 -6.48 32.64 -11.54
N GLU A 322 -6.41 33.65 -10.67
CA GLU A 322 -5.99 33.49 -9.28
C GLU A 322 -7.24 33.23 -8.41
N HIS A 323 -7.24 32.12 -7.67
CA HIS A 323 -8.31 31.79 -6.72
C HIS A 323 -7.95 32.20 -5.29
N SER A 324 -6.65 32.16 -4.96
CA SER A 324 -6.08 32.65 -3.71
C SER A 324 -4.56 32.81 -3.87
N ALA A 325 -3.90 33.37 -2.83
CA ALA A 325 -2.44 33.44 -2.77
C ALA A 325 -1.71 32.08 -2.89
N THR A 326 -2.42 30.96 -2.74
CA THR A 326 -1.86 29.61 -2.87
C THR A 326 -2.53 28.76 -3.94
N VAL A 327 -3.49 29.28 -4.72
CA VAL A 327 -4.21 28.49 -5.75
C VAL A 327 -4.40 29.29 -7.03
N GLN A 328 -3.94 28.75 -8.15
CA GLN A 328 -3.92 29.40 -9.47
C GLN A 328 -4.36 28.42 -10.57
N SER A 329 -5.22 28.85 -11.49
CA SER A 329 -5.49 28.16 -12.75
C SER A 329 -4.46 28.56 -13.82
N PHE A 330 -4.01 27.57 -14.59
CA PHE A 330 -3.11 27.73 -15.73
C PHE A 330 -3.72 27.07 -16.96
N PHE A 331 -3.45 27.66 -18.13
CA PHE A 331 -3.84 27.11 -19.42
C PHE A 331 -2.62 26.51 -20.12
N LEU A 332 -2.75 25.27 -20.58
CA LEU A 332 -1.74 24.51 -21.31
C LEU A 332 -2.13 24.49 -22.79
N ARG A 333 -1.38 25.21 -23.63
CA ARG A 333 -1.60 25.27 -25.08
C ARG A 333 -0.54 24.42 -25.79
N PRO A 334 -0.88 23.25 -26.36
CA PRO A 334 0.09 22.43 -27.08
C PRO A 334 0.63 23.17 -28.31
N ALA A 335 1.94 23.08 -28.55
CA ALA A 335 2.59 23.84 -29.62
C ALA A 335 2.31 23.24 -31.01
N GLU A 336 2.06 21.93 -31.08
CA GLU A 336 1.77 21.19 -32.31
C GLU A 336 0.80 20.03 -32.01
N GLY A 337 -0.05 19.66 -32.98
CA GLY A 337 -1.01 18.55 -32.85
C GLY A 337 -2.42 18.98 -32.47
N GLU A 338 -3.37 18.05 -32.61
CA GLU A 338 -4.77 18.26 -32.21
C GLU A 338 -4.91 18.10 -30.69
N VAL A 339 -5.70 18.98 -30.06
CA VAL A 339 -6.08 18.85 -28.65
C VAL A 339 -7.08 17.70 -28.54
N LEU A 340 -6.67 16.63 -27.86
CA LEU A 340 -7.53 15.47 -27.68
C LEU A 340 -8.65 15.79 -26.67
N PRO A 341 -9.87 15.26 -26.87
CA PRO A 341 -10.91 15.40 -25.87
C PRO A 341 -10.49 14.71 -24.56
N ALA A 342 -10.87 15.31 -23.43
CA ALA A 342 -10.69 14.73 -22.11
C ALA A 342 -12.05 14.50 -21.44
N LEU A 343 -12.19 13.38 -20.72
CA LEU A 343 -13.33 13.10 -19.86
C LEU A 343 -13.14 13.78 -18.50
N ALA A 344 -14.24 14.18 -17.86
CA ALA A 344 -14.20 14.73 -16.50
C ALA A 344 -13.55 13.71 -15.55
N GLY A 345 -12.55 14.14 -14.78
CA GLY A 345 -11.74 13.28 -13.90
C GLY A 345 -10.45 12.73 -14.51
N GLN A 346 -10.17 13.01 -15.79
CA GLN A 346 -8.84 12.76 -16.36
C GLN A 346 -7.83 13.84 -15.94
N HIS A 347 -6.55 13.47 -16.01
CA HIS A 347 -5.42 14.35 -15.72
C HIS A 347 -4.48 14.46 -16.92
N VAL A 348 -3.69 15.53 -16.91
CA VAL A 348 -2.55 15.75 -17.80
C VAL A 348 -1.25 15.65 -17.00
N VAL A 349 -0.25 14.95 -17.52
CA VAL A 349 1.10 14.94 -16.93
C VAL A 349 1.90 16.08 -17.55
N VAL A 350 2.36 17.01 -16.71
CA VAL A 350 3.16 18.17 -17.11
C VAL A 350 4.59 17.97 -16.66
N ARG A 351 5.54 18.13 -17.59
CA ARG A 351 6.99 18.08 -17.39
C ARG A 351 7.57 19.46 -17.64
N ALA A 352 8.46 19.91 -16.77
CA ALA A 352 9.26 21.11 -16.96
C ALA A 352 10.71 20.90 -16.49
N ARG A 353 11.61 21.77 -16.95
CA ARG A 353 12.98 21.82 -16.42
C ARG A 353 13.03 22.79 -15.25
N VAL A 354 13.34 22.28 -14.07
CA VAL A 354 13.48 23.07 -12.84
C VAL A 354 14.91 22.89 -12.36
N ASP A 355 15.68 23.99 -12.29
CA ASP A 355 17.09 23.99 -11.87
C ASP A 355 17.99 22.99 -12.64
N GLY A 356 17.64 22.68 -13.89
CA GLY A 356 18.36 21.74 -14.75
C GLY A 356 17.81 20.31 -14.74
N ASP A 357 16.95 19.97 -13.79
CA ASP A 357 16.31 18.66 -13.68
C ASP A 357 14.94 18.63 -14.35
N ALA A 358 14.60 17.51 -15.00
CA ALA A 358 13.26 17.28 -15.51
C ALA A 358 12.35 16.82 -14.37
N ILE A 359 11.35 17.64 -14.04
CA ILE A 359 10.36 17.34 -12.99
C ILE A 359 8.98 17.24 -13.61
N GLU A 360 8.15 16.35 -13.08
CA GLU A 360 6.88 15.98 -13.70
C GLU A 360 5.78 15.81 -12.67
N ARG A 361 4.58 16.31 -12.95
CA ARG A 361 3.41 16.16 -12.06
C ARG A 361 2.14 15.96 -12.87
N ALA A 362 1.23 15.15 -12.34
CA ALA A 362 -0.12 15.00 -12.87
C ALA A 362 -1.04 16.06 -12.26
N TYR A 363 -1.89 16.67 -13.08
CA TYR A 363 -2.91 17.62 -12.67
C TYR A 363 -4.25 17.26 -13.32
N THR A 364 -5.31 17.19 -12.52
CA THR A 364 -6.69 17.03 -13.03
C THR A 364 -7.00 18.15 -14.01
N ILE A 365 -7.58 17.79 -15.16
CA ILE A 365 -8.02 18.73 -16.17
C ILE A 365 -9.31 19.35 -15.68
N SER A 366 -9.26 20.60 -15.18
CA SER A 366 -10.42 21.33 -14.68
C SER A 366 -11.23 21.96 -15.81
N GLY A 367 -10.71 22.03 -17.04
CA GLY A 367 -11.41 22.52 -18.22
C GLY A 367 -10.75 22.07 -19.52
N VAL A 368 -11.55 21.93 -20.57
CA VAL A 368 -11.10 21.57 -21.92
C VAL A 368 -11.58 22.64 -22.88
N ASP A 369 -10.66 23.12 -23.71
CA ASP A 369 -10.90 24.11 -24.77
C ASP A 369 -10.31 23.58 -26.10
N PRO A 370 -10.82 23.97 -27.28
CA PRO A 370 -10.22 23.59 -28.55
C PRO A 370 -8.73 23.93 -28.68
N GLU A 371 -8.22 24.92 -27.94
CA GLU A 371 -6.83 25.32 -27.92
C GLU A 371 -5.99 24.62 -26.85
N GLY A 372 -6.58 23.90 -25.89
CA GLY A 372 -5.81 23.24 -24.85
C GLY A 372 -6.58 22.80 -23.60
N TYR A 373 -5.84 22.71 -22.48
CA TYR A 373 -6.36 22.22 -21.21
C TYR A 373 -6.16 23.25 -20.10
N GLU A 374 -7.16 23.40 -19.24
CA GLU A 374 -7.02 24.11 -17.96
C GLU A 374 -6.63 23.12 -16.86
N ILE A 375 -5.65 23.53 -16.05
CA ILE A 375 -5.30 22.88 -14.78
C ILE A 375 -5.36 23.91 -13.66
N THR A 376 -5.72 23.49 -12.44
CA THR A 376 -5.71 24.37 -11.26
C THR A 376 -4.80 23.77 -10.20
N VAL A 377 -3.83 24.57 -9.77
CA VAL A 377 -2.70 24.10 -8.97
C VAL A 377 -2.69 24.82 -7.63
N LYS A 378 -2.58 24.04 -6.56
CA LYS A 378 -2.24 24.55 -5.23
C LYS A 378 -0.72 24.63 -5.07
N ARG A 379 -0.22 25.79 -4.66
CA ARG A 379 1.17 26.01 -4.29
C ARG A 379 1.45 25.31 -2.97
N GLU A 380 2.25 24.25 -3.02
CA GLU A 380 2.76 23.57 -1.83
C GLU A 380 4.06 24.22 -1.35
N ASP A 381 4.16 24.54 -0.06
CA ASP A 381 5.32 25.23 0.53
C ASP A 381 6.64 24.51 0.23
N GLN A 382 6.62 23.17 0.31
CA GLN A 382 7.76 22.30 0.02
C GLN A 382 7.73 21.72 -1.41
N GLY A 383 6.73 22.05 -2.23
CA GLY A 383 6.59 21.55 -3.60
C GLY A 383 7.55 22.20 -4.60
N VAL A 384 8.46 21.41 -5.17
CA VAL A 384 9.41 21.90 -6.19
C VAL A 384 8.69 22.38 -7.45
N PHE A 385 7.79 21.56 -8.00
CA PHE A 385 7.11 21.87 -9.26
C PHE A 385 6.02 22.93 -9.12
N SER A 386 5.21 22.86 -8.05
CA SER A 386 4.13 23.81 -7.81
C SER A 386 4.64 25.22 -7.56
N ARG A 387 5.77 25.39 -6.86
CA ARG A 387 6.42 26.71 -6.71
C ARG A 387 6.97 27.20 -8.04
N TRP A 388 7.69 26.33 -8.77
CA TRP A 388 8.23 26.69 -10.08
C TRP A 388 7.13 27.19 -11.03
N LEU A 389 5.97 26.53 -11.07
CA LEU A 389 4.82 26.97 -11.86
C LEU A 389 4.37 28.38 -11.49
N PHE A 390 4.23 28.69 -10.20
CA PHE A 390 3.85 30.03 -9.74
C PHE A 390 4.89 31.10 -10.08
N ASP A 391 6.17 30.73 -10.03
CA ASP A 391 7.28 31.67 -10.21
C ASP A 391 7.64 31.89 -11.70
N HIS A 392 7.32 30.95 -12.60
CA HIS A 392 7.83 30.94 -13.98
C HIS A 392 6.76 30.77 -15.09
N ALA A 393 5.58 30.22 -14.80
CA ALA A 393 4.56 30.06 -15.83
C ALA A 393 4.10 31.42 -16.38
N GLY A 394 3.89 31.52 -17.69
CA GLY A 394 3.56 32.78 -18.38
C GLY A 394 4.76 33.61 -18.84
N HIS A 395 6.01 33.24 -18.49
CA HIS A 395 7.22 33.96 -18.92
C HIS A 395 7.86 33.40 -20.21
N GLY A 396 7.05 32.79 -21.08
CA GLY A 396 7.52 32.20 -22.35
C GLY A 396 8.18 30.81 -22.20
N GLU A 397 8.10 30.22 -21.01
CA GLU A 397 8.63 28.88 -20.73
C GLU A 397 7.86 27.80 -21.50
N THR A 398 8.60 26.82 -22.01
CA THR A 398 8.02 25.62 -22.62
C THR A 398 7.91 24.52 -21.58
N VAL A 399 6.72 23.96 -21.43
CA VAL A 399 6.49 22.71 -20.72
C VAL A 399 6.25 21.59 -21.72
N TRP A 400 6.27 20.35 -21.25
CA TRP A 400 5.93 19.20 -22.06
C TRP A 400 4.79 18.46 -21.41
N ILE A 401 3.78 18.08 -22.19
CA ILE A 401 2.61 17.37 -21.68
C ILE A 401 2.46 16.00 -22.32
N LEU A 402 1.87 15.06 -21.58
CA LEU A 402 1.31 13.84 -22.16
C LEU A 402 -0.17 14.06 -22.50
N PRO A 403 -0.75 13.27 -23.43
CA PRO A 403 -2.20 13.28 -23.66
C PRO A 403 -3.01 12.99 -22.37
N PRO A 404 -4.30 13.39 -22.31
CA PRO A 404 -5.18 13.09 -21.18
C PRO A 404 -5.18 11.60 -20.81
N GLY A 405 -5.05 11.32 -19.52
CA GLY A 405 -5.01 9.96 -18.97
C GLY A 405 -5.78 9.84 -17.65
N GLY A 406 -5.95 8.60 -17.17
CA GLY A 406 -6.67 8.29 -15.93
C GLY A 406 -7.97 7.50 -16.16
N SER A 407 -8.35 6.71 -15.15
CA SER A 407 -9.50 5.78 -15.20
C SER A 407 -10.69 6.20 -14.33
N THR A 408 -10.53 7.21 -13.47
CA THR A 408 -11.60 7.74 -12.62
C THR A 408 -12.35 8.83 -13.40
N THR A 409 -13.21 8.42 -14.33
CA THR A 409 -13.87 9.34 -15.26
C THR A 409 -15.38 9.39 -15.07
N TRP A 410 -15.98 10.53 -15.39
CA TRP A 410 -17.42 10.72 -15.46
C TRP A 410 -17.87 11.19 -16.84
N THR A 411 -19.08 10.79 -17.23
CA THR A 411 -19.77 11.25 -18.44
C THR A 411 -21.19 11.66 -18.09
N PRO A 412 -21.75 12.71 -18.74
CA PRO A 412 -23.12 13.16 -18.48
C PRO A 412 -24.17 12.04 -18.62
N GLY A 413 -25.06 11.95 -17.62
CA GLY A 413 -26.16 10.99 -17.60
C GLY A 413 -27.29 11.42 -16.64
N GLU A 414 -28.42 10.73 -16.70
CA GLU A 414 -29.63 11.05 -15.91
C GLU A 414 -29.47 10.77 -14.41
N ARG A 415 -28.52 9.91 -14.03
CA ARG A 415 -28.27 9.60 -12.61
C ARG A 415 -27.66 10.81 -11.90
N PRO A 416 -28.03 11.07 -10.63
CA PRO A 416 -27.37 12.09 -9.85
C PRO A 416 -25.87 11.81 -9.70
N VAL A 417 -25.06 12.86 -9.72
CA VAL A 417 -23.65 12.80 -9.37
C VAL A 417 -23.39 13.67 -8.13
N VAL A 418 -22.74 13.10 -7.12
CA VAL A 418 -22.41 13.79 -5.87
C VAL A 418 -20.90 13.85 -5.69
N CYS A 419 -20.35 15.06 -5.71
CA CYS A 419 -18.93 15.32 -5.50
C CYS A 419 -18.68 15.73 -4.04
N PHE A 420 -18.15 14.82 -3.23
CA PHE A 420 -17.61 15.11 -1.90
C PHE A 420 -16.15 15.52 -2.03
N VAL A 421 -15.86 16.81 -1.91
CA VAL A 421 -14.53 17.34 -2.19
C VAL A 421 -13.98 18.18 -1.04
N ALA A 422 -12.67 18.11 -0.82
CA ALA A 422 -11.97 18.94 0.16
C ALA A 422 -10.71 19.61 -0.40
N GLY A 423 -10.56 20.92 -0.14
CA GLY A 423 -9.42 21.70 -0.61
C GLY A 423 -9.29 21.72 -2.14
N ILE A 424 -8.09 21.39 -2.66
CA ILE A 424 -7.84 21.32 -4.11
C ILE A 424 -8.62 20.18 -4.80
N GLY A 425 -9.24 19.27 -4.01
CA GLY A 425 -10.31 18.36 -4.42
C GLY A 425 -11.37 18.97 -5.35
N ALA A 426 -11.60 20.27 -5.23
CA ALA A 426 -12.57 21.01 -6.02
C ALA A 426 -12.33 20.98 -7.54
N THR A 427 -11.11 20.67 -8.01
CA THR A 427 -10.81 20.55 -9.45
C THR A 427 -11.60 19.42 -10.11
N LEU A 428 -11.77 18.28 -9.41
CA LEU A 428 -12.63 17.19 -9.88
C LEU A 428 -14.09 17.61 -10.00
N ALA A 429 -14.60 18.28 -8.96
CA ALA A 429 -15.97 18.77 -8.94
C ALA A 429 -16.18 19.76 -10.10
N MET A 430 -15.23 20.66 -10.34
CA MET A 430 -15.32 21.62 -11.43
C MET A 430 -15.30 20.95 -12.80
N ALA A 431 -14.45 19.93 -13.01
CA ALA A 431 -14.41 19.16 -14.25
C ALA A 431 -15.77 18.48 -14.54
N ILE A 432 -16.41 17.90 -13.52
CA ILE A 432 -17.75 17.29 -13.64
C ILE A 432 -18.81 18.34 -13.94
N VAL A 433 -18.80 19.46 -13.21
CA VAL A 433 -19.76 20.56 -13.38
C VAL A 433 -19.69 21.14 -14.80
N ARG A 434 -18.48 21.38 -15.33
CA ARG A 434 -18.30 21.89 -16.70
C ARG A 434 -18.69 20.85 -17.76
N ALA A 435 -18.40 19.57 -17.53
CA ALA A 435 -18.83 18.50 -18.43
C ALA A 435 -20.36 18.30 -18.45
N ALA A 436 -21.05 18.58 -17.35
CA ALA A 436 -22.51 18.56 -17.30
C ALA A 436 -23.16 19.68 -18.14
N GLY A 437 -22.46 20.80 -18.30
CA GLY A 437 -22.86 21.91 -19.16
C GLY A 437 -24.07 22.70 -18.64
N GLU A 438 -24.64 23.54 -19.50
CA GLU A 438 -25.77 24.43 -19.17
C GLU A 438 -27.13 23.70 -19.12
N SER A 439 -27.15 22.40 -19.45
CA SER A 439 -28.36 21.57 -19.38
C SER A 439 -28.01 20.17 -18.87
N PRO A 440 -27.68 20.02 -17.57
CA PRO A 440 -27.32 18.74 -17.00
C PRO A 440 -28.45 17.72 -17.17
N PRO A 441 -28.17 16.51 -17.68
CA PRO A 441 -29.19 15.48 -17.86
C PRO A 441 -29.69 14.91 -16.52
N GLY A 442 -28.93 15.06 -15.45
CA GLY A 442 -29.27 14.63 -14.09
C GLY A 442 -28.72 15.61 -13.04
N PRO A 443 -29.11 15.45 -11.76
CA PRO A 443 -28.67 16.36 -10.69
C PRO A 443 -27.15 16.32 -10.48
N VAL A 444 -26.52 17.50 -10.39
CA VAL A 444 -25.10 17.64 -10.05
C VAL A 444 -24.98 18.29 -8.68
N VAL A 445 -24.34 17.59 -7.74
CA VAL A 445 -24.21 18.02 -6.35
C VAL A 445 -22.74 18.18 -5.99
N VAL A 446 -22.37 19.32 -5.40
CA VAL A 446 -21.01 19.61 -4.93
C VAL A 446 -21.06 19.87 -3.43
N HIS A 447 -20.54 18.93 -2.65
CA HIS A 447 -20.33 19.07 -1.21
C HIS A 447 -18.87 19.41 -0.94
N GLN A 448 -18.58 20.70 -0.76
CA GLN A 448 -17.23 21.22 -0.65
C GLN A 448 -16.85 21.52 0.81
N SER A 449 -15.80 20.85 1.29
CA SER A 449 -15.21 21.07 2.62
C SER A 449 -13.93 21.89 2.52
N GLY A 450 -13.78 22.88 3.39
CA GLY A 450 -12.62 23.77 3.41
C GLY A 450 -12.48 24.48 4.75
N ARG A 451 -11.48 25.35 4.86
CA ARG A 451 -11.35 26.29 5.99
C ARG A 451 -11.81 27.66 5.51
N ALA A 452 -12.69 28.31 6.26
CA ALA A 452 -13.22 29.61 5.87
C ALA A 452 -12.10 30.65 5.70
N GLY A 453 -11.09 30.62 6.57
CA GLY A 453 -9.94 31.54 6.48
C GLY A 453 -9.01 31.32 5.28
N GLU A 454 -9.06 30.16 4.61
CA GLU A 454 -8.24 29.84 3.43
C GLU A 454 -9.01 30.08 2.11
N GLY A 455 -10.32 30.32 2.18
CA GLY A 455 -11.20 30.44 1.02
C GLY A 455 -11.56 29.08 0.40
N PHE A 456 -12.61 29.08 -0.44
CA PHE A 456 -13.02 27.91 -1.21
C PHE A 456 -12.58 28.06 -2.67
N VAL A 457 -11.94 27.04 -3.23
CA VAL A 457 -11.53 27.06 -4.65
C VAL A 457 -12.77 27.08 -5.54
N PHE A 458 -12.76 27.93 -6.58
CA PHE A 458 -13.91 28.18 -7.47
C PHE A 458 -15.17 28.73 -6.78
N ASP A 459 -15.04 29.48 -5.67
CA ASP A 459 -16.21 29.92 -4.89
C ASP A 459 -17.21 30.74 -5.71
N GLU A 460 -16.73 31.70 -6.52
CA GLU A 460 -17.59 32.55 -7.33
C GLU A 460 -18.34 31.76 -8.41
N GLU A 461 -17.61 30.94 -9.18
CA GLU A 461 -18.16 30.13 -10.28
C GLU A 461 -19.19 29.11 -9.76
N LEU A 462 -18.86 28.34 -8.72
CA LEU A 462 -19.79 27.37 -8.13
C LEU A 462 -20.99 28.05 -7.47
N THR A 463 -20.85 29.26 -6.92
CA THR A 463 -21.99 30.03 -6.38
C THR A 463 -22.92 30.49 -7.51
N ALA A 464 -22.37 31.01 -8.60
CA ALA A 464 -23.16 31.47 -9.74
C ALA A 464 -23.94 30.32 -10.38
N LEU A 465 -23.30 29.15 -10.55
CA LEU A 465 -23.95 27.95 -11.08
C LEU A 465 -25.06 27.42 -10.15
N ALA A 466 -24.85 27.46 -8.83
CA ALA A 466 -25.88 27.10 -7.87
C ALA A 466 -27.06 28.08 -7.89
N ALA A 467 -26.81 29.39 -8.00
CA ALA A 467 -27.83 30.42 -8.11
C ALA A 467 -28.63 30.31 -9.43
N ALA A 468 -27.99 29.86 -10.50
CA ALA A 468 -28.64 29.55 -11.77
C ALA A 468 -29.45 28.23 -11.74
N GLY A 469 -29.38 27.46 -10.65
CA GLY A 469 -30.07 26.18 -10.50
C GLY A 469 -29.45 25.02 -11.29
N LEU A 470 -28.22 25.19 -11.78
CA LEU A 470 -27.51 24.16 -12.56
C LEU A 470 -26.88 23.09 -11.65
N ILE A 471 -26.55 23.45 -10.42
CA ILE A 471 -25.98 22.54 -9.42
C ILE A 471 -26.62 22.75 -8.04
N THR A 472 -26.54 21.74 -7.19
CA THR A 472 -26.74 21.89 -5.74
C THR A 472 -25.38 22.01 -5.07
N ARG A 473 -25.13 23.11 -4.35
CA ARG A 473 -23.86 23.34 -3.66
C ARG A 473 -24.05 23.36 -2.15
N VAL A 474 -23.23 22.59 -1.43
CA VAL A 474 -23.11 22.62 0.04
C VAL A 474 -21.67 23.01 0.38
N ARG A 475 -21.50 24.04 1.22
CA ARG A 475 -20.20 24.44 1.77
C ARG A 475 -20.11 24.02 3.23
N ARG A 476 -18.97 23.47 3.62
CA ARG A 476 -18.64 23.12 5.01
C ARG A 476 -17.34 23.80 5.42
N ALA A 477 -17.45 24.83 6.26
CA ALA A 477 -16.32 25.53 6.87
C ALA A 477 -15.84 24.75 8.10
N THR A 478 -14.86 23.87 7.91
CA THR A 478 -14.42 22.89 8.90
C THR A 478 -13.79 23.48 10.17
N ASP A 479 -13.32 24.72 10.11
CA ASP A 479 -12.80 25.52 11.21
C ASP A 479 -13.91 26.14 12.09
N VAL A 480 -15.15 26.19 11.59
CA VAL A 480 -16.32 26.75 12.30
C VAL A 480 -17.33 25.65 12.64
N GLU A 481 -17.64 24.80 11.67
CA GLU A 481 -18.71 23.80 11.73
C GLU A 481 -18.19 22.41 12.09
N GLY A 482 -16.87 22.21 12.07
CA GLY A 482 -16.24 20.90 12.21
C GLY A 482 -16.21 20.11 10.91
N ARG A 483 -15.66 18.90 10.96
CA ARG A 483 -15.59 18.02 9.78
C ARG A 483 -16.96 17.46 9.43
N LEU A 484 -17.14 17.09 8.18
CA LEU A 484 -18.31 16.36 7.68
C LEU A 484 -18.48 15.06 8.48
N ASP A 485 -19.70 14.75 8.90
CA ASP A 485 -20.04 13.52 9.62
C ASP A 485 -20.92 12.54 8.82
N GLU A 486 -21.24 11.40 9.43
CA GLU A 486 -22.01 10.33 8.79
C GLU A 486 -23.47 10.72 8.53
N ASP A 487 -24.10 11.45 9.44
CA ASP A 487 -25.51 11.83 9.34
C ASP A 487 -25.71 12.84 8.20
N GLU A 488 -24.75 13.74 8.01
CA GLU A 488 -24.73 14.66 6.87
C GLU A 488 -24.58 13.93 5.53
N VAL A 489 -23.69 12.94 5.44
CA VAL A 489 -23.55 12.10 4.23
C VAL A 489 -24.84 11.32 3.98
N ALA A 490 -25.46 10.76 5.01
CA ALA A 490 -26.74 10.05 4.91
C ALA A 490 -27.85 10.98 4.39
N ALA A 491 -27.91 12.23 4.87
CA ALA A 491 -28.90 13.20 4.42
C ALA A 491 -28.74 13.59 2.93
N VAL A 492 -27.50 13.72 2.46
CA VAL A 492 -27.21 13.95 1.03
C VAL A 492 -27.67 12.75 0.20
N LEU A 493 -27.31 11.52 0.60
CA LEU A 493 -27.71 10.30 -0.12
C LEU A 493 -29.22 10.07 -0.11
N ALA A 494 -29.91 10.45 0.98
CA ALA A 494 -31.37 10.38 1.04
C ALA A 494 -32.04 11.36 0.06
N SER A 495 -31.42 12.51 -0.18
CA SER A 495 -31.89 13.51 -1.15
C SER A 495 -31.57 13.12 -2.60
N PHE A 496 -30.49 12.37 -2.81
CA PHE A 496 -30.00 11.92 -4.11
C PHE A 496 -29.76 10.40 -4.11
N PRO A 497 -30.83 9.58 -4.05
CA PRO A 497 -30.69 8.14 -4.05
C PRO A 497 -30.05 7.67 -5.36
N GLU A 498 -29.32 6.57 -5.28
CA GLU A 498 -28.65 5.92 -6.41
C GLU A 498 -27.52 6.73 -7.08
N ALA A 499 -27.08 7.83 -6.46
CA ALA A 499 -26.06 8.71 -7.01
C ALA A 499 -24.69 8.04 -7.24
N ASP A 500 -24.00 8.45 -8.30
CA ASP A 500 -22.58 8.20 -8.49
C ASP A 500 -21.78 9.20 -7.62
N CYS A 501 -21.00 8.71 -6.67
CA CYS A 501 -20.31 9.50 -5.67
C CYS A 501 -18.82 9.65 -6.02
N PHE A 502 -18.37 10.88 -6.21
CA PHE A 502 -16.96 11.22 -6.42
C PHE A 502 -16.38 11.81 -5.13
N VAL A 503 -15.30 11.21 -4.63
CA VAL A 503 -14.64 11.64 -3.38
C VAL A 503 -13.22 12.07 -3.68
N CYS A 504 -12.87 13.31 -3.33
CA CYS A 504 -11.53 13.83 -3.57
C CYS A 504 -11.06 14.81 -2.48
N GLY A 505 -9.85 14.63 -1.97
CA GLY A 505 -9.30 15.47 -0.90
C GLY A 505 -8.11 14.82 -0.20
N PRO A 506 -7.69 15.34 0.96
CA PRO A 506 -6.64 14.73 1.78
C PRO A 506 -7.01 13.31 2.22
N THR A 507 -6.03 12.44 2.47
CA THR A 507 -6.25 11.03 2.84
C THR A 507 -7.27 10.85 3.97
N SER A 508 -7.17 11.66 5.02
CA SER A 508 -8.12 11.61 6.15
C SER A 508 -9.57 11.94 5.76
N TYR A 509 -9.77 12.77 4.73
CA TYR A 509 -11.10 13.09 4.20
C TYR A 509 -11.65 11.93 3.36
N LEU A 510 -10.79 11.34 2.52
CA LEU A 510 -11.15 10.18 1.69
C LEU A 510 -11.57 8.98 2.55
N GLU A 511 -10.80 8.67 3.60
CA GLU A 511 -11.10 7.58 4.54
C GLU A 511 -12.41 7.81 5.27
N GLN A 512 -12.63 9.04 5.73
CA GLN A 512 -13.81 9.42 6.49
C GLN A 512 -15.08 9.33 5.64
N VAL A 513 -15.13 10.05 4.51
CA VAL A 513 -16.30 10.06 3.63
C VAL A 513 -16.53 8.70 2.97
N GLY A 514 -15.46 8.03 2.54
CA GLY A 514 -15.55 6.67 2.00
C GLY A 514 -16.14 5.68 3.01
N GLY A 515 -15.78 5.81 4.29
CA GLY A 515 -16.36 5.03 5.39
C GLY A 515 -17.86 5.30 5.57
N TYR A 516 -18.28 6.56 5.50
CA TYR A 516 -19.69 6.94 5.61
C TYR A 516 -20.52 6.43 4.42
N LEU A 517 -20.05 6.61 3.18
CA LEU A 517 -20.72 6.07 1.98
C LEU A 517 -20.90 4.55 2.07
N TRP A 518 -19.88 3.85 2.58
CA TRP A 518 -19.94 2.41 2.81
C TRP A 518 -20.98 2.04 3.89
N ALA A 519 -21.01 2.75 5.02
CA ALA A 519 -21.97 2.53 6.09
C ALA A 519 -23.42 2.74 5.64
N GLN A 520 -23.63 3.69 4.72
CA GLN A 520 -24.92 3.95 4.07
C GLN A 520 -25.26 2.96 2.94
N GLY A 521 -24.40 1.97 2.68
CA GLY A 521 -24.65 0.90 1.72
C GLY A 521 -24.49 1.29 0.26
N VAL A 522 -23.74 2.37 -0.05
CA VAL A 522 -23.48 2.75 -1.44
C VAL A 522 -22.63 1.66 -2.13
N PRO A 523 -23.09 1.09 -3.25
CA PRO A 523 -22.33 0.13 -4.04
C PRO A 523 -20.96 0.69 -4.46
N ALA A 524 -19.92 -0.12 -4.34
CA ALA A 524 -18.54 0.32 -4.55
C ALA A 524 -18.18 0.62 -6.02
N ASP A 525 -18.99 0.19 -6.99
CA ASP A 525 -18.89 0.61 -8.39
C ASP A 525 -19.47 2.01 -8.64
N ARG A 526 -20.18 2.58 -7.66
CA ARG A 526 -20.70 3.96 -7.65
C ARG A 526 -19.90 4.90 -6.75
N VAL A 527 -18.78 4.43 -6.18
CA VAL A 527 -17.87 5.26 -5.37
C VAL A 527 -16.56 5.40 -6.12
N HIS A 528 -16.33 6.59 -6.64
CA HIS A 528 -15.17 6.98 -7.42
C HIS A 528 -14.26 7.84 -6.56
N VAL A 529 -13.00 7.45 -6.41
CA VAL A 529 -12.04 8.18 -5.58
C VAL A 529 -10.90 8.66 -6.46
N GLU A 530 -10.70 9.98 -6.51
CA GLU A 530 -9.52 10.60 -7.11
C GLU A 530 -8.60 11.09 -6.00
N VAL A 531 -7.29 10.87 -6.14
CA VAL A 531 -6.35 11.18 -5.07
C VAL A 531 -5.17 11.97 -5.57
N PHE A 532 -4.96 13.09 -4.89
CA PHE A 532 -3.84 13.98 -5.12
C PHE A 532 -2.62 13.53 -4.32
N GLU A 533 -1.57 13.16 -5.03
CA GLU A 533 -0.24 13.07 -4.46
C GLU A 533 0.20 14.48 -4.05
N HIS A 534 0.14 14.79 -2.75
CA HIS A 534 0.90 15.94 -2.23
C HIS A 534 2.36 15.70 -2.58
N ALA A 535 3.12 16.75 -2.88
CA ALA A 535 4.54 16.61 -3.19
C ALA A 535 5.24 15.71 -2.15
N GLY A 536 5.51 14.45 -2.51
CA GLY A 536 6.15 13.44 -1.65
C GLY A 536 5.30 12.26 -1.11
N GLY A 537 4.10 11.94 -1.59
CA GLY A 537 3.34 10.75 -1.11
C GLY A 537 2.56 9.97 -2.20
N PRO A 538 2.36 8.63 -2.08
CA PRO A 538 1.73 7.82 -3.12
C PRO A 538 0.20 7.59 -2.92
N PRO A 539 -0.53 7.11 -3.95
CA PRO A 539 -1.99 7.24 -4.05
C PRO A 539 -2.79 5.90 -3.93
N PRO A 540 -4.13 5.95 -3.72
CA PRO A 540 -4.99 4.83 -3.26
C PRO A 540 -5.84 4.17 -4.36
N ALA A 541 -6.48 3.04 -4.04
CA ALA A 541 -7.31 2.25 -4.98
C ALA A 541 -8.54 1.52 -4.33
N PRO A 542 -9.59 1.16 -5.12
CA PRO A 542 -11.03 1.07 -4.71
C PRO A 542 -11.60 -0.31 -4.29
N VAL A 543 -12.93 -0.37 -4.01
CA VAL A 543 -13.62 -1.14 -2.92
C VAL A 543 -14.47 -2.38 -3.35
N THR A 544 -14.59 -2.76 -4.62
CA THR A 544 -15.77 -3.53 -5.10
C THR A 544 -15.80 -5.08 -4.97
N ALA A 545 -14.89 -5.76 -4.27
CA ALA A 545 -14.75 -7.23 -4.41
C ALA A 545 -15.03 -8.10 -3.14
N LEU A 546 -15.73 -7.58 -2.12
CA LEU A 546 -15.66 -8.10 -0.74
C LEU A 546 -16.72 -9.16 -0.29
N VAL A 547 -17.63 -9.64 -1.14
CA VAL A 547 -18.94 -10.13 -0.64
C VAL A 547 -19.09 -11.66 -0.42
N ARG A 548 -18.09 -12.53 -0.57
CA ARG A 548 -18.40 -14.00 -0.70
C ARG A 548 -17.74 -15.08 0.15
N ALA A 549 -16.95 -14.83 1.20
CA ALA A 549 -16.35 -15.98 1.92
C ALA A 549 -16.21 -15.78 3.43
N ALA A 550 -17.29 -16.09 4.16
CA ALA A 550 -17.28 -16.28 5.60
C ALA A 550 -17.80 -17.69 5.88
N GLU A 551 -16.93 -18.61 6.35
CA GLU A 551 -17.23 -19.81 7.17
C GLU A 551 -15.97 -20.71 7.34
N GLY A 552 -15.55 -21.01 8.58
CA GLY A 552 -14.64 -22.13 8.93
C GLY A 552 -13.42 -21.81 9.81
N TYR A 553 -13.41 -22.33 11.05
CA TYR A 553 -12.59 -21.92 12.22
C TYR A 553 -11.49 -22.94 12.66
N PHE A 554 -10.32 -22.42 13.10
CA PHE A 554 -9.32 -22.82 14.16
C PHE A 554 -8.81 -24.27 14.38
N VAL A 555 -7.47 -24.46 14.44
CA VAL A 555 -6.75 -25.52 15.20
C VAL A 555 -5.32 -25.08 15.66
N ARG A 556 -4.88 -25.51 16.86
CA ARG A 556 -3.59 -25.26 17.55
C ARG A 556 -2.47 -26.27 17.16
N PRO A 557 -1.18 -25.89 16.99
CA PRO A 557 -0.09 -26.84 16.70
C PRO A 557 0.60 -27.44 17.94
N VAL A 558 1.21 -28.62 17.74
CA VAL A 558 1.89 -29.48 18.73
C VAL A 558 3.40 -29.53 18.46
N SER A 559 4.23 -29.58 19.51
CA SER A 559 5.70 -29.58 19.51
C SER A 559 6.35 -30.99 19.57
N ARG A 560 7.44 -31.20 18.82
CA ARG A 560 8.70 -31.93 19.19
C ARG A 560 9.69 -32.09 18.02
N GLU A 561 10.95 -31.69 18.23
CA GLU A 561 12.08 -31.59 17.27
C GLU A 561 13.16 -32.70 17.39
N GLY A 562 14.17 -32.68 16.49
CA GLY A 562 15.37 -33.54 16.43
C GLY A 562 16.73 -32.85 16.69
N GLY A 563 17.77 -33.62 17.01
CA GLY A 563 18.98 -33.20 17.76
C GLY A 563 20.19 -32.58 17.03
N ALA A 564 20.09 -32.14 15.77
CA ALA A 564 21.18 -31.41 15.10
C ALA A 564 21.20 -29.92 15.50
N LEU A 565 20.02 -29.30 15.59
CA LEU A 565 19.79 -27.92 16.01
C LEU A 565 20.35 -27.62 17.41
N ARG A 566 20.29 -28.61 18.32
CA ARG A 566 20.85 -28.53 19.67
C ARG A 566 22.36 -28.27 19.73
N ARG A 567 23.13 -28.81 18.79
CA ARG A 567 24.60 -28.69 18.82
C ARG A 567 25.08 -27.32 18.34
N ALA A 568 24.44 -26.77 17.31
CA ALA A 568 24.78 -25.47 16.76
C ALA A 568 24.41 -24.32 17.71
N LEU A 569 23.25 -24.40 18.37
CA LEU A 569 22.82 -23.40 19.37
C LEU A 569 23.70 -23.39 20.63
N ALA A 570 24.30 -24.53 21.00
CA ALA A 570 25.27 -24.62 22.10
C ALA A 570 26.65 -24.02 21.77
N GLY A 571 26.95 -23.76 20.49
CA GLY A 571 28.16 -23.08 20.02
C GLY A 571 28.09 -21.56 20.16
N LEU A 572 26.91 -20.97 19.89
CA LEU A 572 26.64 -19.53 19.98
C LEU A 572 26.58 -18.99 21.43
N ALA A 573 26.50 -19.87 22.44
CA ALA A 573 26.52 -19.48 23.86
C ALA A 573 27.95 -19.30 24.44
N ARG A 574 28.99 -19.51 23.63
CA ARG A 574 30.41 -19.44 24.03
C ARG A 574 31.23 -18.38 23.27
N GLY A 575 30.57 -17.46 22.57
CA GLY A 575 31.18 -16.36 21.83
C GLY A 575 30.98 -15.03 22.52
#